data_AF-A0A832B2Q8-F1
#
_entry.id   AF-A0A832B2Q8-F1
#
_cell.length_a   1.000
_cell.length_b   1.000
_cell.length_c   1.000
_cell.angle_alpha   90.00
_cell.angle_beta   90.00
_cell.angle_gamma   90.00
#
_symmetry.space_group_name_H-M   'P 1'
#
loop_
_entity.id
_entity.type
_entity.pdbx_description
1 polymer ?
#
loop_
_entity_poly.entity_id
_entity_poly.type
_entity_poly.pdbx_seq_one_letter_code
_entity_poly.pdbx_strand_id
1 'polypeptide(L)'
;MGPKGRILARNVRITVGEYTVTGGRAEGDLDSEVVLTEGPTLTYRGQVLTGDEIRFSPHTRAFRIRNLHTALTPDFLNDRLLSPLYLGGGDIQGTRRGPMIGEDLDVTTCSRSIPHYSFQARELSVEPGKRIVLRRALFTLWKHRLVTLPTLIIPLDRRIHRRAGYTPQFGRTAEECFVMKSALNYLMADRILGLIRLDLMEKKGIGTGIEQ
;
A
#
# COMPACT_ATOMS: atom_id res chain seq x y z
N MET A 1 38.92 10.16 -7.42
CA MET A 1 37.62 10.84 -7.32
C MET A 1 37.17 11.15 -8.73
N GLY A 2 36.21 10.40 -9.26
CA GLY A 2 35.64 10.69 -10.58
C GLY A 2 34.86 12.02 -10.57
N PRO A 3 34.69 12.69 -11.71
CA PRO A 3 33.93 13.93 -11.78
C PRO A 3 32.47 13.66 -11.36
N LYS A 4 31.98 14.37 -10.34
CA LYS A 4 30.56 14.36 -9.95
C LYS A 4 29.75 15.06 -11.04
N GLY A 5 29.22 14.26 -11.96
CA GLY A 5 28.39 14.76 -13.05
C GLY A 5 27.02 15.14 -12.52
N ARG A 6 26.77 16.44 -12.34
CA ARG A 6 25.42 16.92 -12.04
C ARG A 6 24.58 16.90 -13.32
N ILE A 7 23.43 16.23 -13.27
CA ILE A 7 22.45 16.17 -14.34
C ILE A 7 21.34 17.19 -14.10
N LEU A 8 20.93 17.86 -15.16
CA LEU A 8 19.75 18.70 -15.26
C LEU A 8 19.10 18.38 -16.62
N ALA A 9 17.96 17.70 -16.59
CA ALA A 9 17.33 17.20 -17.80
C ALA A 9 15.79 17.34 -17.73
N ARG A 10 15.17 17.34 -18.91
CA ARG A 10 13.71 17.36 -19.08
C ARG A 10 13.25 16.11 -19.82
N ASN A 11 12.00 15.70 -19.58
CA ASN A 11 11.37 14.50 -20.18
C ASN A 11 12.26 13.26 -20.03
N VAL A 12 12.59 12.95 -18.79
CA VAL A 12 13.64 11.97 -18.46
C VAL A 12 13.02 10.60 -18.27
N ARG A 13 13.73 9.57 -18.74
CA ARG A 13 13.48 8.16 -18.45
C ARG A 13 14.77 7.50 -18.02
N ILE A 14 14.79 6.95 -16.80
CA ILE A 14 15.91 6.20 -16.24
C ILE A 14 15.46 4.75 -16.10
N THR A 15 16.20 3.81 -16.69
CA THR A 15 15.89 2.38 -16.61
C THR A 15 17.06 1.64 -15.97
N VAL A 16 16.82 0.94 -14.86
CA VAL A 16 17.84 0.18 -14.12
C VAL A 16 17.26 -1.17 -13.69
N GLY A 17 17.56 -2.22 -14.47
CA GLY A 17 16.97 -3.54 -14.23
C GLY A 17 15.44 -3.50 -14.40
N GLU A 18 14.70 -3.90 -13.37
CA GLU A 18 13.23 -3.88 -13.36
C GLU A 18 12.62 -2.52 -12.98
N TYR A 19 13.45 -1.52 -12.68
CA TYR A 19 13.01 -0.18 -12.30
C TYR A 19 13.02 0.73 -13.52
N THR A 20 11.90 1.37 -13.80
CA THR A 20 11.81 2.48 -14.76
C THR A 20 11.29 3.71 -14.03
N VAL A 21 12.05 4.79 -14.01
CA VAL A 21 11.64 6.06 -13.38
C VAL A 21 11.57 7.14 -14.44
N THR A 22 10.44 7.84 -14.52
CA THR A 22 10.19 8.91 -15.48
C THR A 22 9.76 10.18 -14.78
N GLY A 23 9.99 11.35 -15.41
CA GLY A 23 9.51 12.64 -14.92
C GLY A 23 9.74 13.76 -15.93
N GLY A 24 8.98 14.84 -15.84
CA GLY A 24 9.13 16.01 -16.71
C GLY A 24 10.44 16.76 -16.47
N ARG A 25 10.98 16.69 -15.23
CA ARG A 25 12.29 17.24 -14.86
C ARG A 25 13.07 16.25 -13.99
N ALA A 26 14.37 16.14 -14.23
CA ALA A 26 15.29 15.42 -13.35
C ALA A 26 16.52 16.27 -13.01
N GLU A 27 16.92 16.20 -11.75
CA GLU A 27 18.09 16.90 -11.21
C GLU A 27 18.84 16.02 -10.22
N GLY A 28 20.16 16.00 -10.26
CA GLY A 28 20.96 15.24 -9.30
C GLY A 28 22.22 14.66 -9.92
N ASP A 29 22.60 13.45 -9.53
CA ASP A 29 23.81 12.77 -9.96
C ASP A 29 23.51 11.26 -10.09
N LEU A 30 23.90 10.66 -11.23
CA LEU A 30 23.55 9.28 -11.56
C LEU A 30 24.27 8.25 -10.68
N ASP A 31 25.38 8.62 -10.05
CA ASP A 31 26.15 7.76 -9.15
C ASP A 31 25.58 7.76 -7.72
N SER A 32 24.77 8.76 -7.39
CA SER A 32 24.22 8.97 -6.03
C SER A 32 22.70 9.01 -6.02
N GLU A 33 22.09 10.17 -6.26
CA GLU A 33 20.64 10.38 -6.23
C GLU A 33 20.20 11.29 -7.36
N VAL A 34 19.11 10.90 -8.02
CA VAL A 34 18.36 11.72 -8.97
C VAL A 34 16.99 12.01 -8.39
N VAL A 35 16.63 13.29 -8.38
CA VAL A 35 15.31 13.78 -8.00
C VAL A 35 14.51 14.03 -9.27
N LEU A 36 13.34 13.40 -9.38
CA LEU A 36 12.40 13.56 -10.48
C LEU A 36 11.14 14.28 -9.99
N THR A 37 10.71 15.26 -10.77
CA THR A 37 9.50 16.07 -10.53
C THR A 37 8.71 16.23 -11.84
N GLU A 38 7.61 16.99 -11.79
CA GLU A 38 6.69 17.22 -12.93
C GLU A 38 6.06 15.90 -13.42
N GLY A 39 5.17 15.33 -12.59
CA GLY A 39 4.51 14.05 -12.85
C GLY A 39 5.45 12.84 -12.79
N PRO A 40 6.30 12.71 -11.74
CA PRO A 40 7.23 11.61 -11.68
C PRO A 40 6.51 10.27 -11.47
N THR A 41 7.00 9.23 -12.13
CA THR A 41 6.45 7.88 -12.06
C THR A 41 7.57 6.87 -11.90
N LEU A 42 7.44 5.96 -10.94
CA LEU A 42 8.31 4.79 -10.78
C LEU A 42 7.51 3.53 -11.13
N THR A 43 8.02 2.76 -12.07
CA THR A 43 7.47 1.46 -12.44
C THR A 43 8.40 0.35 -11.98
N TYR A 44 7.86 -0.63 -11.27
CA TYR A 44 8.60 -1.82 -10.83
C TYR A 44 7.73 -3.07 -11.00
N ARG A 45 8.19 -4.03 -11.82
CA ARG A 45 7.47 -5.28 -12.10
C ARG A 45 6.00 -5.07 -12.50
N GLY A 46 5.76 -4.07 -13.36
CA GLY A 46 4.42 -3.69 -13.83
C GLY A 46 3.61 -2.83 -12.85
N GLN A 47 4.06 -2.68 -11.61
CA GLN A 47 3.42 -1.79 -10.63
C GLN A 47 3.85 -0.35 -10.86
N VAL A 48 2.87 0.56 -10.91
CA VAL A 48 3.10 1.99 -11.14
C VAL A 48 2.91 2.74 -9.83
N LEU A 49 3.93 3.49 -9.42
CA LEU A 49 3.93 4.37 -8.26
C LEU A 49 4.12 5.80 -8.74
N THR A 50 3.20 6.68 -8.35
CA THR A 50 3.24 8.10 -8.70
C THR A 50 3.31 8.94 -7.43
N GLY A 51 3.73 10.20 -7.55
CA GLY A 51 3.74 11.16 -6.45
C GLY A 51 4.21 12.53 -6.91
N ASP A 52 4.44 13.43 -5.96
CA ASP A 52 4.87 14.79 -6.28
C ASP A 52 6.37 14.85 -6.63
N GLU A 53 7.16 14.02 -5.96
CA GLU A 53 8.61 13.93 -6.07
C GLU A 53 9.03 12.47 -5.92
N ILE A 54 9.92 12.01 -6.80
CA ILE A 54 10.58 10.70 -6.68
C ILE A 54 12.08 10.93 -6.61
N ARG A 55 12.67 10.55 -5.47
CA ARG A 55 14.12 10.43 -5.31
C ARG A 55 14.51 9.01 -5.62
N PHE A 56 15.46 8.82 -6.53
CA PHE A 56 15.91 7.50 -6.95
C PHE A 56 17.44 7.46 -7.02
N SER A 57 18.03 6.44 -6.40
CA SER A 57 19.45 6.15 -6.51
C SER A 57 19.68 5.03 -7.52
N PRO A 58 20.22 5.30 -8.73
CA PRO A 58 20.46 4.25 -9.73
C PRO A 58 21.40 3.15 -9.22
N HIS A 59 22.42 3.53 -8.44
CA HIS A 59 23.41 2.61 -7.90
C HIS A 59 22.79 1.61 -6.91
N THR A 60 22.10 2.13 -5.88
CA THR A 60 21.56 1.31 -4.78
C THR A 60 20.15 0.79 -5.04
N ARG A 61 19.42 1.41 -6.00
CA ARG A 61 17.97 1.26 -6.23
C ARG A 61 17.14 1.62 -5.00
N ALA A 62 17.67 2.45 -4.12
CA ALA A 62 16.88 3.10 -3.10
C ALA A 62 15.95 4.12 -3.76
N PHE A 63 14.72 4.21 -3.27
CA PHE A 63 13.77 5.20 -3.71
C PHE A 63 13.02 5.81 -2.53
N ARG A 64 12.61 7.07 -2.68
CA ARG A 64 11.65 7.75 -1.81
C ARG A 64 10.63 8.46 -2.70
N ILE A 65 9.36 8.32 -2.37
CA ILE A 65 8.24 8.94 -3.09
C ILE A 65 7.45 9.76 -2.08
N ARG A 66 7.27 11.05 -2.39
CA ARG A 66 6.47 11.96 -1.58
C ARG A 66 5.04 12.03 -2.12
N ASN A 67 4.05 12.03 -1.22
CA ASN A 67 2.62 12.05 -1.57
C ASN A 67 2.29 10.94 -2.59
N LEU A 68 2.51 9.69 -2.16
CA LEU A 68 2.33 8.52 -3.01
C LEU A 68 0.88 8.45 -3.52
N HIS A 69 0.73 7.99 -4.76
CA HIS A 69 -0.51 7.43 -5.27
C HIS A 69 -0.19 6.16 -6.06
N THR A 70 -0.76 5.04 -5.65
CA THR A 70 -0.58 3.76 -6.35
C THR A 70 -1.75 2.81 -6.12
N ALA A 71 -1.97 1.90 -7.06
CA ALA A 71 -2.95 0.83 -6.97
C ALA A 71 -2.23 -0.51 -7.12
N LEU A 72 -2.03 -1.23 -6.03
CA LEU A 72 -1.41 -2.56 -6.05
C LEU A 72 -2.39 -3.55 -6.67
N THR A 73 -2.05 -4.09 -7.84
CA THR A 73 -2.93 -5.02 -8.57
C THR A 73 -2.96 -6.41 -7.92
N PRO A 74 -4.05 -7.18 -8.10
CA PRO A 74 -4.09 -8.59 -7.71
C PRO A 74 -2.88 -9.38 -8.21
N ASP A 75 -2.52 -9.25 -9.49
CA ASP A 75 -1.38 -9.91 -10.10
C ASP A 75 -0.06 -9.59 -9.38
N PHE A 76 0.18 -8.31 -9.06
CA PHE A 76 1.37 -7.88 -8.31
C PHE A 76 1.40 -8.50 -6.92
N LEU A 77 0.24 -8.67 -6.31
CA LEU A 77 0.05 -9.34 -5.03
C LEU A 77 -0.08 -10.86 -5.16
N ASN A 78 0.14 -11.46 -6.34
CA ASN A 78 -0.01 -12.89 -6.60
C ASN A 78 -1.40 -13.43 -6.22
N ASP A 79 -2.45 -12.71 -6.62
CA ASP A 79 -3.87 -13.02 -6.39
C ASP A 79 -4.27 -13.14 -4.92
N ARG A 80 -3.53 -12.45 -4.04
CA ARG A 80 -3.82 -12.44 -2.59
C ARG A 80 -5.01 -11.54 -2.25
N LEU A 81 -5.36 -10.62 -3.14
CA LEU A 81 -6.55 -9.78 -3.07
C LEU A 81 -7.40 -10.00 -4.32
N LEU A 82 -8.73 -9.97 -4.17
CA LEU A 82 -9.68 -10.05 -5.28
C LEU A 82 -9.82 -8.72 -6.04
N SER A 83 -9.39 -7.61 -5.41
CA SER A 83 -9.48 -6.26 -5.94
C SER A 83 -8.18 -5.51 -5.69
N PRO A 84 -7.86 -4.48 -6.50
CA PRO A 84 -6.70 -3.64 -6.26
C PRO A 84 -6.71 -2.98 -4.89
N LEU A 85 -5.53 -2.82 -4.28
CA LEU A 85 -5.34 -2.05 -3.06
C LEU A 85 -4.78 -0.67 -3.43
N TYR A 86 -5.58 0.37 -3.21
CA TYR A 86 -5.19 1.75 -3.39
C TYR A 86 -4.46 2.24 -2.14
N LEU A 87 -3.28 2.83 -2.37
CA LEU A 87 -2.46 3.48 -1.35
C LEU A 87 -2.25 4.94 -1.77
N GLY A 88 -2.38 5.87 -0.83
CA GLY A 88 -1.91 7.22 -1.11
C GLY A 88 -1.81 8.20 0.05
N GLY A 89 -1.46 9.45 -0.30
CA GLY A 89 -1.30 10.59 0.60
C GLY A 89 0.06 10.64 1.31
N GLY A 90 0.47 9.51 1.88
CA GLY A 90 1.70 9.40 2.65
C GLY A 90 2.98 9.28 1.82
N ASP A 91 4.11 9.31 2.52
CA ASP A 91 5.43 9.12 1.94
C ASP A 91 5.83 7.65 2.00
N ILE A 92 6.56 7.17 1.00
CA ILE A 92 7.17 5.84 1.05
C ILE A 92 8.65 5.87 0.71
N GLN A 93 9.39 4.92 1.28
CA GLN A 93 10.76 4.62 0.92
C GLN A 93 10.99 3.12 0.82
N GLY A 94 11.87 2.73 -0.09
CA GLY A 94 12.20 1.33 -0.32
C GLY A 94 13.59 1.14 -0.88
N THR A 95 14.04 -0.11 -0.85
CA THR A 95 15.31 -0.54 -1.45
C THR A 95 15.10 -1.84 -2.19
N ARG A 96 16.06 -2.26 -3.04
CA ARG A 96 15.94 -3.47 -3.86
C ARG A 96 15.60 -4.75 -3.08
N ARG A 97 16.15 -4.91 -1.86
CA ARG A 97 16.04 -6.14 -1.06
C ARG A 97 15.50 -5.91 0.35
N GLY A 98 15.20 -4.66 0.71
CA GLY A 98 14.69 -4.31 2.02
C GLY A 98 13.16 -4.18 2.05
N PRO A 99 12.59 -4.00 3.25
CA PRO A 99 11.18 -3.65 3.38
C PRO A 99 10.90 -2.28 2.76
N MET A 100 9.68 -2.09 2.27
CA MET A 100 9.17 -0.76 1.98
C MET A 100 8.55 -0.20 3.26
N ILE A 101 8.90 1.03 3.60
CA ILE A 101 8.41 1.73 4.78
C ILE A 101 7.62 2.94 4.29
N GLY A 102 6.46 3.17 4.88
CA GLY A 102 5.66 4.34 4.59
C GLY A 102 5.12 5.00 5.84
N GLU A 103 4.79 6.28 5.72
CA GLU A 103 4.29 7.12 6.81
C GLU A 103 3.03 7.84 6.37
N ASP A 104 2.05 7.95 7.28
CA ASP A 104 0.77 8.64 7.09
C ASP A 104 0.04 8.24 5.78
N LEU A 105 -0.09 6.93 5.54
CA LEU A 105 -0.72 6.38 4.34
C LEU A 105 -2.19 6.07 4.53
N ASP A 106 -2.99 6.47 3.55
CA ASP A 106 -4.37 6.02 3.38
C ASP A 106 -4.42 4.77 2.51
N VAL A 107 -5.15 3.76 3.00
CA VAL A 107 -5.24 2.44 2.39
C VAL A 107 -6.71 2.06 2.21
N THR A 108 -7.10 1.70 0.99
CA THR A 108 -8.47 1.24 0.69
C THR A 108 -8.48 0.30 -0.51
N THR A 109 -9.48 -0.58 -0.63
CA THR A 109 -9.74 -1.29 -1.90
C THR A 109 -10.91 -0.70 -2.68
N CYS A 110 -11.50 0.39 -2.20
CA CYS A 110 -12.56 1.11 -2.88
C CYS A 110 -11.97 2.08 -3.92
N SER A 111 -12.44 2.00 -5.16
CA SER A 111 -12.01 2.88 -6.26
C SER A 111 -12.77 4.21 -6.35
N ARG A 112 -13.67 4.50 -5.39
CA ARG A 112 -14.46 5.74 -5.37
C ARG A 112 -13.63 6.92 -4.89
N SER A 113 -13.95 8.12 -5.38
CA SER A 113 -13.33 9.39 -4.95
C SER A 113 -13.48 9.65 -3.45
N ILE A 114 -14.61 9.22 -2.87
CA ILE A 114 -14.81 9.13 -1.43
C ILE A 114 -14.99 7.65 -1.12
N PRO A 115 -13.96 6.98 -0.58
CA PRO A 115 -14.06 5.57 -0.29
C PRO A 115 -15.07 5.34 0.83
N HIS A 116 -15.86 4.28 0.73
CA HIS A 116 -16.79 3.92 1.81
C HIS A 116 -16.04 3.51 3.08
N TYR A 117 -14.80 3.05 2.95
CA TYR A 117 -13.93 2.77 4.07
C TYR A 117 -12.47 3.04 3.72
N SER A 118 -11.68 3.43 4.71
CA SER A 118 -10.23 3.55 4.60
C SER A 118 -9.57 3.15 5.92
N PHE A 119 -8.33 2.69 5.79
CA PHE A 119 -7.41 2.61 6.91
C PHE A 119 -6.39 3.73 6.75
N GLN A 120 -6.32 4.62 7.72
CA GLN A 120 -5.24 5.59 7.81
C GLN A 120 -4.19 5.03 8.75
N ALA A 121 -3.01 4.70 8.23
CA ALA A 121 -1.91 4.15 9.02
C ALA A 121 -0.81 5.19 9.20
N ARG A 122 -0.41 5.40 10.45
CA ARG A 122 0.75 6.26 10.77
C ARG A 122 2.04 5.69 10.21
N GLU A 123 2.17 4.37 10.26
CA GLU A 123 3.33 3.65 9.71
C GLU A 123 2.87 2.41 8.95
N LEU A 124 3.46 2.21 7.78
CA LEU A 124 3.34 1.03 6.95
C LEU A 124 4.72 0.37 6.86
N SER A 125 4.76 -0.95 6.99
CA SER A 125 5.91 -1.75 6.58
C SER A 125 5.43 -2.89 5.70
N VAL A 126 5.96 -2.97 4.48
CA VAL A 126 5.70 -4.06 3.54
C VAL A 126 6.97 -4.88 3.44
N GLU A 127 6.88 -6.13 3.90
CA GLU A 127 7.89 -7.17 3.65
C GLU A 127 7.39 -8.03 2.48
N PRO A 128 7.90 -7.82 1.24
CA PRO A 128 7.40 -8.53 0.07
C PRO A 128 7.43 -10.05 0.27
N GLY A 129 6.32 -10.70 -0.08
CA GLY A 129 6.17 -12.15 0.07
C GLY A 129 5.82 -12.63 1.48
N LYS A 130 6.03 -11.80 2.53
CA LYS A 130 5.82 -12.19 3.93
C LYS A 130 4.55 -11.58 4.54
N ARG A 131 4.50 -10.26 4.71
CA ARG A 131 3.40 -9.56 5.39
C ARG A 131 3.42 -8.05 5.12
N ILE A 132 2.27 -7.43 5.34
CA ILE A 132 2.10 -5.98 5.49
C ILE A 132 1.78 -5.72 6.96
N VAL A 133 2.41 -4.71 7.55
CA VAL A 133 2.20 -4.27 8.92
C VAL A 133 1.78 -2.80 8.88
N LEU A 134 0.61 -2.51 9.42
CA LEU A 134 0.06 -1.17 9.60
C LEU A 134 0.06 -0.86 11.09
N ARG A 135 0.76 0.18 11.53
CA ARG A 135 0.76 0.60 12.94
C ARG A 135 -0.12 1.83 13.13
N ARG A 136 -0.83 1.85 14.26
CA ARG A 136 -1.80 2.91 14.61
C ARG A 136 -2.80 3.12 13.46
N ALA A 137 -3.35 2.02 12.97
CA ALA A 137 -4.27 2.00 11.84
C ALA A 137 -5.67 2.43 12.31
N LEU A 138 -6.08 3.61 11.88
CA LEU A 138 -7.43 4.14 12.12
C LEU A 138 -8.36 3.63 11.02
N PHE A 139 -9.34 2.83 11.39
CA PHE A 139 -10.42 2.43 10.51
C PHE A 139 -11.51 3.50 10.46
N THR A 140 -11.74 4.03 9.27
CA THR A 140 -12.81 4.98 8.98
C THR A 140 -13.83 4.30 8.07
N LEU A 141 -15.11 4.43 8.43
CA LEU A 141 -16.23 4.04 7.58
C LEU A 141 -17.05 5.29 7.26
N TRP A 142 -17.18 5.59 5.96
CA TRP A 142 -17.63 6.86 5.41
C TRP A 142 -16.85 8.05 5.99
N LYS A 143 -17.40 8.74 6.99
CA LYS A 143 -16.78 9.87 7.69
C LYS A 143 -16.57 9.61 9.18
N HIS A 144 -16.94 8.43 9.66
CA HIS A 144 -16.90 8.08 11.08
C HIS A 144 -15.67 7.24 11.38
N ARG A 145 -14.90 7.70 12.38
CA ARG A 145 -13.79 6.96 12.97
C ARG A 145 -14.36 5.89 13.88
N LEU A 146 -14.14 4.62 13.54
CA LEU A 146 -14.72 3.51 14.29
C LEU A 146 -13.75 2.95 15.32
N VAL A 147 -12.56 2.55 14.89
CA VAL A 147 -11.58 1.90 15.76
C VAL A 147 -10.17 2.25 15.32
N THR A 148 -9.29 2.43 16.31
CA THR A 148 -7.85 2.55 16.09
C THR A 148 -7.19 1.26 16.55
N LEU A 149 -6.56 0.55 15.62
CA LEU A 149 -5.80 -0.66 15.90
C LEU A 149 -4.33 -0.30 16.14
N PRO A 150 -3.71 -0.76 17.25
CA PRO A 150 -2.30 -0.47 17.51
C PRO A 150 -1.40 -1.09 16.45
N THR A 151 -1.66 -2.33 16.05
CA THR A 151 -0.98 -3.01 14.95
C THR A 151 -1.96 -3.94 14.21
N LEU A 152 -2.07 -3.72 12.90
CA LEU A 152 -2.79 -4.58 11.96
C LEU A 152 -1.78 -5.30 11.07
N ILE A 153 -1.83 -6.62 11.02
CA ILE A 153 -0.92 -7.44 10.20
C ILE A 153 -1.73 -8.17 9.14
N ILE A 154 -1.42 -7.88 7.88
CA ILE A 154 -1.98 -8.59 6.73
C ILE A 154 -0.91 -9.58 6.27
N PRO A 155 -1.02 -10.87 6.59
CA PRO A 155 -0.07 -11.86 6.10
C PRO A 155 -0.16 -11.88 4.59
N LEU A 156 0.99 -12.01 3.93
CA LEU A 156 1.02 -12.23 2.50
C LEU A 156 1.32 -13.71 2.19
N ASP A 157 1.79 -14.54 3.13
CA ASP A 157 2.07 -15.97 2.86
C ASP A 157 0.83 -16.77 2.39
N ARG A 158 0.97 -17.49 1.26
CA ARG A 158 -0.03 -18.36 0.63
C ARG A 158 -0.55 -19.46 1.57
N ARG A 159 0.28 -20.02 2.46
CA ARG A 159 -0.13 -21.12 3.36
C ARG A 159 -1.10 -20.65 4.43
N ILE A 160 -0.94 -19.40 4.85
CA ILE A 160 -1.73 -18.76 5.91
C ILE A 160 -3.07 -18.27 5.35
N HIS A 161 -3.09 -17.73 4.12
CA HIS A 161 -4.33 -17.28 3.45
C HIS A 161 -5.37 -18.39 3.24
N ARG A 162 -4.98 -19.60 2.81
CA ARG A 162 -5.95 -20.68 2.57
C ARG A 162 -6.61 -21.23 3.84
N ARG A 163 -5.96 -21.10 5.00
CA ARG A 163 -6.43 -21.72 6.25
C ARG A 163 -7.31 -20.81 7.10
N ALA A 164 -7.19 -19.50 6.97
CA ALA A 164 -7.79 -18.60 7.95
C ALA A 164 -8.66 -17.49 7.36
N GLY A 165 -9.15 -17.66 6.14
CA GLY A 165 -10.29 -16.88 5.62
C GLY A 165 -10.04 -15.37 5.48
N TYR A 166 -8.78 -14.94 5.41
CA TYR A 166 -8.37 -13.52 5.32
C TYR A 166 -8.74 -12.83 4.01
N THR A 167 -9.43 -13.53 3.11
CA THR A 167 -9.85 -12.98 1.83
C THR A 167 -11.19 -12.29 2.07
N PRO A 168 -11.26 -10.94 2.00
CA PRO A 168 -12.53 -10.27 2.06
C PRO A 168 -13.44 -10.84 0.96
N GLN A 169 -14.53 -11.47 1.36
CA GLN A 169 -15.51 -11.98 0.42
C GLN A 169 -16.45 -10.84 0.09
N PHE A 170 -16.40 -10.40 -1.16
CA PHE A 170 -17.34 -9.46 -1.73
C PHE A 170 -18.43 -10.27 -2.44
N GLY A 171 -19.68 -10.10 -2.01
CA GLY A 171 -20.81 -10.85 -2.53
C GLY A 171 -22.03 -9.96 -2.79
N ARG A 172 -22.91 -10.43 -3.67
CA ARG A 172 -24.21 -9.82 -3.97
C ARG A 172 -25.30 -10.86 -3.73
N THR A 173 -26.05 -10.74 -2.64
CA THR A 173 -27.21 -11.61 -2.34
C THR A 173 -28.50 -10.81 -2.45
N ALA A 174 -29.58 -11.45 -2.89
CA ALA A 174 -30.88 -10.78 -3.13
C ALA A 174 -31.46 -10.10 -1.87
N GLU A 175 -31.13 -10.62 -0.69
CA GLU A 175 -31.54 -10.04 0.60
C GLU A 175 -30.63 -8.88 1.07
N GLU A 176 -29.35 -8.84 0.68
CA GLU A 176 -28.33 -7.96 1.31
C GLU A 176 -27.64 -6.98 0.35
N CYS A 177 -27.86 -7.12 -0.97
CA CYS A 177 -27.42 -6.29 -2.11
C CYS A 177 -25.91 -5.99 -2.25
N PHE A 178 -25.16 -5.79 -1.16
CA PHE A 178 -23.70 -5.72 -1.12
C PHE A 178 -23.21 -6.21 0.24
N VAL A 179 -22.36 -7.24 0.24
CA VAL A 179 -21.77 -7.84 1.44
C VAL A 179 -20.25 -7.79 1.31
N MET A 180 -19.59 -7.10 2.23
CA MET A 180 -18.14 -7.21 2.44
C MET A 180 -17.92 -7.92 3.77
N LYS A 181 -17.53 -9.20 3.72
CA LYS A 181 -17.08 -9.95 4.90
C LYS A 181 -15.58 -9.99 4.91
N SER A 182 -14.95 -9.30 5.84
CA SER A 182 -13.49 -9.33 5.96
C SER A 182 -13.10 -9.84 7.34
N ALA A 183 -12.31 -10.90 7.36
CA ALA A 183 -11.64 -11.37 8.55
C ALA A 183 -10.22 -10.78 8.57
N LEU A 184 -9.94 -9.84 9.46
CA LEU A 184 -8.59 -9.29 9.66
C LEU A 184 -8.03 -9.79 10.98
N ASN A 185 -6.84 -10.39 10.93
CA ASN A 185 -6.06 -10.59 12.13
C ASN A 185 -5.57 -9.25 12.65
N TYR A 186 -5.77 -9.03 13.94
CA TYR A 186 -5.19 -7.91 14.66
C TYR A 186 -4.41 -8.45 15.85
N LEU A 187 -3.35 -7.73 16.22
CA LEU A 187 -2.63 -8.01 17.46
C LEU A 187 -3.08 -7.00 18.52
N MET A 188 -3.64 -7.51 19.61
CA MET A 188 -3.88 -6.74 20.85
C MET A 188 -2.73 -7.02 21.81
N ALA A 189 -1.87 -6.03 22.02
CA ALA A 189 -0.58 -6.20 22.68
C ALA A 189 0.31 -7.26 21.97
N ASP A 190 1.58 -7.35 22.34
CA ASP A 190 2.59 -8.14 21.60
C ASP A 190 2.36 -9.67 21.60
N ARG A 191 1.21 -10.17 22.09
CA ARG A 191 0.97 -11.60 22.31
C ARG A 191 -0.45 -12.12 22.01
N ILE A 192 -1.46 -11.29 21.77
CA ILE A 192 -2.84 -11.78 21.55
C ILE A 192 -3.23 -11.56 20.09
N LEU A 193 -3.28 -12.65 19.33
CA LEU A 193 -3.89 -12.71 18.00
C LEU A 193 -5.40 -12.77 18.17
N GLY A 194 -6.10 -11.72 17.73
CA GLY A 194 -7.56 -11.73 17.59
C GLY A 194 -7.96 -11.71 16.12
N LEU A 195 -9.14 -12.23 15.82
CA LEU A 195 -9.77 -12.13 14.50
C LEU A 195 -10.94 -11.15 14.59
N ILE A 196 -10.83 -10.01 13.89
CA ILE A 196 -11.96 -9.10 13.69
C ILE A 196 -12.67 -9.54 12.42
N ARG A 197 -13.95 -9.86 12.54
CA ARG A 197 -14.85 -9.98 11.40
C ARG A 197 -15.64 -8.69 11.24
N LEU A 198 -15.43 -8.03 10.11
CA LEU A 198 -16.22 -6.89 9.67
C LEU A 198 -17.13 -7.37 8.55
N ASP A 199 -18.43 -7.38 8.84
CA ASP A 199 -19.48 -7.68 7.89
C ASP A 199 -20.23 -6.38 7.59
N LEU A 200 -19.95 -5.77 6.43
CA LEU A 200 -20.67 -4.60 5.97
C LEU A 200 -21.78 -5.04 5.02
N MET A 201 -23.03 -4.75 5.38
CA MET A 201 -24.22 -5.14 4.62
C MET A 201 -25.07 -3.89 4.28
N GLU A 202 -25.34 -3.65 3.00
CA GLU A 202 -25.99 -2.42 2.53
C GLU A 202 -27.39 -2.19 3.13
N LYS A 203 -28.17 -3.25 3.35
CA LYS A 203 -29.52 -3.16 3.97
C LYS A 203 -29.57 -3.45 5.47
N LYS A 204 -28.63 -4.23 6.00
CA LYS A 204 -28.63 -4.68 7.40
C LYS A 204 -27.69 -3.88 8.31
N GLY A 205 -26.87 -2.99 7.75
CA GLY A 205 -25.93 -2.17 8.52
C GLY A 205 -24.59 -2.85 8.75
N ILE A 206 -23.92 -2.49 9.84
CA ILE A 206 -22.57 -2.96 10.20
C ILE A 206 -22.70 -4.10 11.22
N GLY A 207 -22.24 -5.29 10.84
CA GLY A 207 -22.01 -6.40 11.77
C GLY A 207 -20.54 -6.43 12.19
N THR A 208 -20.29 -6.40 13.50
CA THR A 208 -18.93 -6.59 14.06
C THR A 208 -18.91 -7.85 14.91
N GLY A 209 -17.99 -8.77 14.60
CA GLY A 209 -17.75 -9.97 15.40
C GLY A 209 -16.30 -10.02 15.88
N ILE A 210 -16.10 -10.38 17.14
CA ILE A 210 -14.78 -10.65 17.72
C ILE A 210 -14.75 -12.14 18.05
N GLU A 211 -13.82 -12.88 17.45
CA GLU A 211 -13.49 -14.24 17.87
C GLU A 211 -12.18 -14.19 18.67
N GLN A 212 -12.21 -14.74 19.89
CA GLN A 212 -11.07 -14.87 20.82
C GLN A 212 -10.59 -16.32 20.88
#